data_AF-A0AAX6F1N5-F1
#
_entry.id   AF-A0AAX6F1N5-F1
#
_cell.length_a   1.000
_cell.length_b   1.000
_cell.length_c   1.000
_cell.angle_alpha   90.00
_cell.angle_beta   90.00
_cell.angle_gamma   90.00
#
_symmetry.space_group_name_H-M   'P 1'
#
loop_
_entity.id
_entity.type
_entity.pdbx_description
1 polymer ?
#
loop_
_entity_poly.entity_id
_entity_poly.type
_entity_poly.pdbx_seq_one_letter_code
_entity_poly.pdbx_strand_id
1 'polypeptide(L)'
;MTTTTTSTPAKPTAGCGGDGCLARDSCPLHFVRHRGVLCRLCTSCVLKYHPGSFCCLCFSVLDPSAVPPPSQPQPLVHCSKCTSVSHLSCLPSPDLSSRFVCPCCQHPDGFTFFERRQQIDLASARPLLAAARLAAGSMRLAAAAARAEAERKAKEAVVARKRAREMVERAIVVAISEREREREKEKEMRESLAVMVAEQPKKKQQLAATTVVPLSAAGEATPTPTPARKNWRGHHHREVEKWMRFHEMGAQVDDEMKSSNKVRNVKEEEKGKKGTGSGSQVKKIEAGGSEKGPKLPPSIQDASSSGTNSRVILTGSTTTASLHS
;
A
#
# COMPACT_ATOMS: atom_id res chain seq x y z
N MET A 1 -24.32 15.49 16.16
CA MET A 1 -23.24 15.29 17.16
C MET A 1 -22.84 13.82 17.11
N THR A 2 -21.75 13.50 16.42
CA THR A 2 -21.25 12.13 16.24
C THR A 2 -20.32 11.78 17.39
N THR A 3 -20.80 10.98 18.34
CA THR A 3 -20.02 10.48 19.48
C THR A 3 -19.06 9.40 19.00
N THR A 4 -17.78 9.76 18.88
CA THR A 4 -16.70 8.81 18.62
C THR A 4 -16.36 8.14 19.95
N THR A 5 -16.88 6.93 20.16
CA THR A 5 -16.61 6.13 21.36
C THR A 5 -15.18 5.60 21.28
N THR A 6 -14.26 6.26 21.98
CA THR A 6 -12.89 5.79 22.20
C THR A 6 -12.94 4.55 23.10
N SER A 7 -12.94 3.35 22.50
CA SER A 7 -12.84 2.09 23.21
C SER A 7 -11.41 1.88 23.73
N THR A 8 -11.25 1.87 25.05
CA THR A 8 -10.02 1.46 25.74
C THR A 8 -9.62 0.05 25.26
N PRO A 9 -8.36 -0.19 24.82
CA PRO A 9 -7.95 -1.51 24.36
C PRO A 9 -7.92 -2.48 25.54
N ALA A 10 -8.92 -3.36 25.61
CA ALA A 10 -8.94 -4.47 26.54
C ALA A 10 -7.63 -5.27 26.39
N LYS A 11 -6.99 -5.58 27.52
CA LYS A 11 -5.76 -6.38 27.57
C LYS A 11 -5.98 -7.64 26.72
N PRO A 12 -5.26 -7.83 25.61
CA PRO A 12 -5.54 -8.93 24.70
C PRO A 12 -5.39 -10.24 25.47
N THR A 13 -6.50 -10.96 25.64
CA THR A 13 -6.52 -12.32 26.17
C THR A 13 -5.47 -13.12 25.41
N ALA A 14 -4.50 -13.69 26.14
CA ALA A 14 -3.24 -14.23 25.62
C ALA A 14 -3.37 -15.54 24.82
N GLY A 15 -4.48 -15.72 24.09
CA GLY A 15 -4.76 -16.89 23.28
C GLY A 15 -4.26 -16.79 21.85
N CYS A 16 -4.14 -17.95 21.21
CA CYS A 16 -4.01 -18.07 19.76
C CYS A 16 -5.32 -17.64 19.08
N GLY A 17 -5.24 -16.77 18.06
CA GLY A 17 -6.39 -16.35 17.24
C GLY A 17 -6.77 -17.36 16.14
N GLY A 18 -6.43 -18.64 16.31
CA GLY A 18 -6.77 -19.71 15.38
C GLY A 18 -8.13 -20.33 15.73
N ASP A 19 -8.89 -20.72 14.71
CA ASP A 19 -10.22 -21.32 14.83
C ASP A 19 -10.13 -22.61 15.66
N GLY A 20 -10.84 -22.65 16.79
CA GLY A 20 -10.86 -23.81 17.69
C GLY A 20 -9.55 -24.07 18.45
N CYS A 21 -8.61 -23.12 18.48
CA CYS A 21 -7.37 -23.29 19.23
C CYS A 21 -7.59 -23.02 20.74
N LEU A 22 -7.66 -24.09 21.53
CA LEU A 22 -7.82 -24.01 22.99
C LEU A 22 -6.51 -23.80 23.75
N ALA A 23 -5.39 -23.58 23.05
CA ALA A 23 -4.09 -23.46 23.68
C ALA A 23 -3.97 -22.11 24.41
N ARG A 24 -4.18 -22.14 25.73
CA ARG A 24 -4.19 -20.94 26.60
C ARG A 24 -2.81 -20.31 26.80
N ASP A 25 -1.74 -21.10 26.64
CA ASP A 25 -0.35 -20.67 26.84
C ASP A 25 0.53 -21.00 25.63
N SER A 26 0.05 -20.77 24.42
CA SER A 26 0.76 -21.17 23.20
C SER A 26 1.87 -20.19 22.80
N CYS A 27 2.93 -20.07 23.60
CA CYS A 27 4.18 -19.46 23.15
C CYS A 27 5.07 -20.54 22.51
N PRO A 28 5.67 -20.30 21.33
CA PRO A 28 5.68 -19.04 20.60
C PRO A 28 4.44 -18.79 19.73
N LEU A 29 3.98 -17.53 19.74
CA LEU A 29 2.98 -17.00 18.82
C LEU A 29 3.67 -16.33 17.64
N HIS A 30 3.10 -16.53 16.46
CA HIS A 30 3.56 -16.00 15.19
C HIS A 30 2.54 -15.01 14.65
N PHE A 31 3.01 -13.94 14.00
CA PHE A 31 2.15 -13.01 13.29
C PHE A 31 1.97 -13.49 11.85
N VAL A 32 0.73 -13.72 11.45
CA VAL A 32 0.38 -14.22 10.12
C VAL A 32 -0.80 -13.41 9.61
N ARG A 33 -0.74 -12.99 8.34
CA ARG A 33 -1.89 -12.43 7.65
C ARG A 33 -2.72 -13.57 7.05
N HIS A 34 -3.92 -13.79 7.59
CA HIS A 34 -4.86 -14.77 7.10
C HIS A 34 -6.17 -14.09 6.70
N ARG A 35 -6.65 -14.37 5.47
CA ARG A 35 -7.88 -13.75 4.89
C ARG A 35 -7.92 -12.22 5.02
N GLY A 36 -6.76 -11.57 4.86
CA GLY A 36 -6.61 -10.12 4.95
C GLY A 36 -6.43 -9.56 6.37
N VAL A 37 -6.74 -10.33 7.42
CA VAL A 37 -6.61 -9.94 8.83
C VAL A 37 -5.26 -10.38 9.39
N LEU A 38 -4.67 -9.56 10.26
CA LEU A 38 -3.46 -9.92 11.00
C LEU A 38 -3.86 -10.74 12.24
N CYS A 39 -3.47 -12.02 12.27
CA CYS A 39 -3.75 -12.94 13.35
C CYS A 39 -2.47 -13.30 14.11
N ARG A 40 -2.60 -13.59 15.41
CA ARG A 40 -1.54 -14.18 16.23
C ARG A 40 -1.81 -15.67 16.38
N LEU A 41 -1.02 -16.50 15.71
CA LEU A 41 -1.24 -17.95 15.65
C LEU A 41 -0.11 -18.69 16.35
N CYS A 42 -0.43 -19.76 17.09
CA CYS A 42 0.60 -20.67 17.60
C CYS A 42 1.24 -21.49 16.47
N THR A 43 2.40 -22.10 16.72
CA THR A 43 3.10 -22.96 15.74
C THR A 43 2.16 -23.98 15.07
N SER A 44 1.35 -24.71 15.84
CA SER A 44 0.40 -25.68 15.29
C SER A 44 -0.67 -25.05 14.41
N CYS A 45 -1.17 -23.86 14.76
CA CYS A 45 -2.15 -23.15 13.93
C CYS A 45 -1.51 -22.65 12.64
N VAL A 46 -0.31 -22.06 12.68
CA VAL A 46 0.37 -21.65 11.43
C VAL A 46 0.47 -22.81 10.45
N LEU A 47 0.88 -23.99 10.93
CA LEU A 47 1.01 -25.19 10.08
C LEU A 47 -0.35 -25.71 9.60
N LYS A 48 -1.40 -25.70 10.44
CA LYS A 48 -2.76 -26.10 10.03
C LYS A 48 -3.38 -25.16 8.98
N TYR A 49 -3.07 -23.87 9.03
CA TYR A 49 -3.57 -22.87 8.08
C TYR A 49 -2.80 -22.87 6.74
N HIS A 50 -1.64 -23.53 6.68
CA HIS A 50 -0.77 -23.58 5.50
C HIS A 50 -0.36 -25.01 5.11
N PRO A 51 -1.29 -25.97 4.97
CA PRO A 51 -0.97 -27.40 4.81
C PRO A 51 -0.16 -27.72 3.54
N GLY A 52 -0.31 -26.92 2.48
CA GLY A 52 0.39 -27.09 1.20
C GLY A 52 1.73 -26.34 1.09
N SER A 53 2.15 -25.60 2.13
CA SER A 53 3.33 -24.72 2.06
C SER A 53 4.58 -25.32 2.71
N PHE A 54 4.52 -26.57 3.18
CA PHE A 54 5.65 -27.28 3.77
C PHE A 54 5.44 -28.79 3.63
N CYS A 55 6.54 -29.55 3.62
CA CYS A 55 6.47 -31.00 3.73
C CYS A 55 6.04 -31.40 5.15
N CYS A 56 4.90 -32.08 5.31
CA CYS A 56 4.35 -32.44 6.62
C CYS A 56 5.14 -33.53 7.38
N LEU A 57 6.16 -34.13 6.76
CA LEU A 57 7.05 -35.11 7.38
C LEU A 57 8.36 -34.51 7.87
N CYS A 58 9.05 -33.70 7.03
CA CYS A 58 10.33 -33.09 7.40
C CYS A 58 10.25 -31.61 7.80
N PHE A 59 9.08 -30.98 7.62
CA PHE A 59 8.83 -29.55 7.88
C PHE A 59 9.68 -28.58 7.07
N SER A 60 10.25 -29.02 5.93
CA SER A 60 10.86 -28.08 4.99
C SER A 60 9.77 -27.25 4.32
N VAL A 61 9.92 -25.92 4.36
CA VAL A 61 9.00 -24.98 3.69
C VAL A 61 9.18 -25.09 2.19
N LEU A 62 8.06 -25.23 1.48
CA LEU A 62 8.01 -25.25 0.03
C LEU A 62 7.77 -23.81 -0.41
N ASP A 63 8.81 -23.16 -0.89
CA ASP A 63 8.70 -21.80 -1.43
C ASP A 63 8.34 -21.89 -2.92
N PRO A 64 7.10 -21.52 -3.33
CA PRO A 64 6.72 -21.52 -4.74
C PRO A 64 7.45 -20.44 -5.54
N SER A 65 8.00 -19.42 -4.88
CA SER A 65 8.76 -18.35 -5.53
C SER A 65 10.23 -18.69 -5.71
N ALA A 66 10.74 -19.70 -5.01
CA ALA A 66 12.10 -20.15 -5.23
C ALA A 66 12.15 -20.87 -6.57
N VAL A 67 12.81 -20.25 -7.55
CA VAL A 67 13.16 -20.92 -8.80
C VAL A 67 13.95 -22.18 -8.41
N PRO A 68 13.42 -23.40 -8.62
CA PRO A 68 14.15 -24.59 -8.25
C PRO A 68 15.44 -24.58 -9.05
N PRO A 69 16.59 -24.93 -8.44
CA PRO A 69 17.79 -25.14 -9.22
C PRO A 69 17.47 -26.15 -10.34
N PRO A 70 18.01 -25.97 -11.55
CA PRO A 70 17.66 -26.78 -12.73
C PRO A 70 17.95 -28.28 -12.58
N SER A 71 18.55 -28.69 -11.47
CA SER A 71 19.03 -30.05 -11.22
C SER A 71 18.02 -31.03 -10.63
N GLN A 72 16.79 -30.65 -10.22
CA GLN A 72 15.59 -31.53 -10.13
C GLN A 72 14.47 -30.90 -9.28
N PRO A 73 13.23 -30.79 -9.80
CA PRO A 73 12.07 -30.58 -8.95
C PRO A 73 11.91 -31.79 -8.02
N GLN A 74 11.90 -31.57 -6.71
CA GLN A 74 11.65 -32.64 -5.74
C GLN A 74 10.20 -33.12 -5.92
N PRO A 75 9.96 -34.39 -6.30
CA PRO A 75 8.60 -34.88 -6.50
C PRO A 75 7.81 -34.77 -5.20
N LEU A 76 6.63 -34.15 -5.27
CA LEU A 76 5.73 -33.96 -4.15
C LEU A 76 4.57 -34.94 -4.22
N VAL A 77 4.14 -35.40 -3.05
CA VAL A 77 2.97 -36.27 -2.86
C VAL A 77 1.95 -35.52 -2.01
N HIS A 78 0.68 -35.60 -2.43
CA HIS A 78 -0.43 -34.95 -1.74
C HIS A 78 -1.16 -35.95 -0.86
N CYS A 79 -1.65 -35.49 0.29
CA CYS A 79 -2.52 -36.27 1.15
C CYS A 79 -3.83 -36.59 0.42
N SER A 80 -4.30 -37.82 0.51
CA SER A 80 -5.58 -38.27 -0.07
C SER A 80 -6.82 -37.65 0.60
N LYS A 81 -6.67 -37.03 1.78
CA LYS A 81 -7.78 -36.48 2.59
C LYS A 81 -7.78 -34.96 2.74
N CYS A 82 -6.67 -34.27 2.43
CA CYS A 82 -6.54 -32.82 2.60
C CYS A 82 -5.45 -32.25 1.68
N THR A 83 -5.24 -30.94 1.72
CA THR A 83 -4.24 -30.25 0.90
C THR A 83 -2.81 -30.32 1.45
N SER A 84 -2.54 -31.20 2.42
CA SER A 84 -1.17 -31.41 2.92
C SER A 84 -0.27 -32.06 1.89
N VAL A 85 1.01 -31.70 1.92
CA VAL A 85 2.03 -32.17 0.96
C VAL A 85 3.24 -32.77 1.67
N SER A 86 3.92 -33.70 1.03
CA SER A 86 5.20 -34.27 1.46
C SER A 86 6.14 -34.44 0.26
N HIS A 87 7.45 -34.44 0.50
CA HIS A 87 8.36 -34.97 -0.52
C HIS A 87 8.15 -36.47 -0.67
N LEU A 88 8.25 -36.98 -1.89
CA LEU A 88 8.26 -38.42 -2.18
C LEU A 88 9.41 -39.12 -1.44
N SER A 89 10.58 -38.47 -1.35
CA SER A 89 11.76 -38.96 -0.63
C SER A 89 11.61 -39.01 0.90
N CYS A 90 10.59 -38.33 1.45
CA CYS A 90 10.27 -38.41 2.88
C CYS A 90 9.32 -39.56 3.20
N LEU A 91 8.75 -40.24 2.19
CA LEU A 91 7.93 -41.41 2.42
C LEU A 91 8.81 -42.64 2.72
N PRO A 92 8.37 -43.57 3.59
CA PRO A 92 9.08 -44.82 3.82
C PRO A 92 9.22 -45.68 2.56
N SER A 93 8.22 -45.63 1.66
CA SER A 93 8.24 -46.25 0.34
C SER A 93 7.54 -45.35 -0.69
N PRO A 94 8.09 -45.21 -1.91
CA PRO A 94 7.48 -44.40 -2.97
C PRO A 94 6.14 -44.98 -3.47
N ASP A 95 5.90 -46.28 -3.31
CA ASP A 95 4.65 -46.94 -3.75
C ASP A 95 3.43 -46.47 -2.96
N LEU A 96 3.67 -45.95 -1.74
CA LEU A 96 2.63 -45.41 -0.87
C LEU A 96 2.15 -44.01 -1.31
N SER A 97 2.75 -43.44 -2.36
CA SER A 97 2.42 -42.10 -2.85
C SER A 97 0.93 -41.92 -3.16
N SER A 98 0.30 -42.90 -3.82
CA SER A 98 -1.13 -42.85 -4.17
C SER A 98 -2.07 -42.94 -2.96
N ARG A 99 -1.61 -43.47 -1.82
CA ARG A 99 -2.40 -43.68 -0.60
C ARG A 99 -1.89 -42.86 0.57
N PHE A 100 -1.07 -41.85 0.30
CA PHE A 100 -0.48 -41.04 1.36
C PHE A 100 -1.57 -40.34 2.18
N VAL A 101 -1.46 -40.46 3.50
CA VAL A 101 -2.31 -39.75 4.47
C VAL A 101 -1.36 -39.01 5.40
N CYS A 102 -1.53 -37.69 5.52
CA CYS A 102 -0.66 -36.90 6.38
C CYS A 102 -0.95 -37.19 7.88
N PRO A 103 0.01 -36.92 8.78
CA PRO A 103 -0.17 -37.15 10.21
C PRO A 103 -1.43 -36.50 10.81
N CYS A 104 -1.83 -35.32 10.31
CA CYS A 104 -3.05 -34.64 10.76
C CYS A 104 -4.33 -35.41 10.42
N CYS A 105 -4.37 -36.08 9.26
CA CYS A 105 -5.54 -36.84 8.82
C CYS A 105 -5.54 -38.28 9.34
N GLN A 106 -4.38 -38.78 9.78
CA GLN A 106 -4.27 -40.06 10.46
C GLN A 106 -4.79 -39.98 11.91
N HIS A 107 -4.59 -38.84 12.57
CA HIS A 107 -5.04 -38.57 13.94
C HIS A 107 -5.85 -37.26 14.02
N PRO A 108 -7.12 -37.26 13.57
CA PRO A 108 -7.92 -36.03 13.55
C PRO A 108 -8.16 -35.45 14.95
N ASP A 109 -8.32 -36.33 15.95
CA ASP A 109 -8.62 -35.95 17.32
C ASP A 109 -7.31 -35.80 18.11
N GLY A 110 -6.89 -34.55 18.32
CA GLY A 110 -5.79 -34.23 19.22
C GLY A 110 -4.40 -34.07 18.58
N PHE A 111 -4.27 -34.18 17.26
CA PHE A 111 -2.97 -33.94 16.62
C PHE A 111 -2.51 -32.48 16.78
N THR A 112 -1.31 -32.34 17.36
CA THR A 112 -0.56 -31.09 17.47
C THR A 112 0.81 -31.25 16.83
N PHE A 113 1.22 -30.26 16.03
CA PHE A 113 2.55 -30.24 15.40
C PHE A 113 3.66 -29.87 16.37
N PHE A 114 3.31 -29.15 17.42
CA PHE A 114 4.25 -28.63 18.40
C PHE A 114 3.64 -28.75 19.78
N GLU A 115 4.31 -29.51 20.63
CA GLU A 115 4.03 -29.59 22.05
C GLU A 115 5.04 -28.70 22.78
N ARG A 116 4.56 -27.84 23.67
CA ARG A 116 5.46 -26.97 24.43
C ARG A 116 6.22 -27.83 25.43
N ARG A 117 7.54 -27.84 25.31
CA ARG A 117 8.47 -28.43 26.29
C ARG A 117 9.39 -27.34 26.84
N GLN A 118 9.94 -27.55 28.03
CA GLN A 118 10.90 -26.61 28.62
C GLN A 118 12.21 -26.54 27.80
N GLN A 119 12.56 -27.64 27.13
CA GLN A 119 13.70 -27.74 26.22
C GLN A 119 13.19 -28.09 24.82
N ILE A 120 13.68 -27.36 23.81
CA ILE A 120 13.34 -27.60 22.40
C ILE A 120 14.30 -28.66 21.86
N ASP A 121 13.78 -29.86 21.60
CA ASP A 121 14.52 -30.91 20.92
C ASP A 121 14.58 -30.66 19.40
N LEU A 122 15.47 -31.37 18.70
CA LEU A 122 15.62 -31.23 17.25
C LEU A 122 14.30 -31.55 16.50
N ALA A 123 13.49 -32.46 17.04
CA ALA A 123 12.22 -32.87 16.45
C ALA A 123 11.18 -31.73 16.48
N SER A 124 11.06 -31.02 17.61
CA SER A 124 10.16 -29.87 17.80
C SER A 124 10.72 -28.57 17.21
N ALA A 125 12.04 -28.46 17.03
CA ALA A 125 12.67 -27.33 16.36
C ALA A 125 12.25 -27.20 14.88
N ARG A 126 12.05 -28.32 14.19
CA ARG A 126 11.65 -28.35 12.77
C ARG A 126 10.28 -27.70 12.50
N PRO A 127 9.16 -28.12 13.14
CA PRO A 127 7.86 -27.47 12.96
C PRO A 127 7.88 -26.01 13.43
N LEU A 128 8.64 -25.70 14.49
CA LEU A 128 8.81 -24.32 14.94
C LEU A 128 9.48 -23.44 13.88
N LEU A 129 10.59 -23.90 13.29
CA LEU A 129 11.30 -23.19 12.23
C LEU A 129 10.44 -23.03 10.98
N ALA A 130 9.68 -24.06 10.61
CA ALA A 130 8.76 -24.02 9.49
C ALA A 130 7.67 -22.96 9.69
N ALA A 131 7.02 -22.97 10.86
CA ALA A 131 6.02 -21.96 11.20
C ALA A 131 6.59 -20.54 11.19
N ALA A 132 7.79 -20.35 11.77
CA ALA A 132 8.46 -19.04 11.77
C ALA A 132 8.76 -18.54 10.35
N ARG A 133 9.22 -19.42 9.45
CA ARG A 133 9.46 -19.09 8.03
C ARG A 133 8.18 -18.74 7.29
N LEU A 134 7.11 -19.50 7.49
CA LEU A 134 5.79 -19.21 6.91
C LEU A 134 5.23 -17.88 7.41
N ALA A 135 5.36 -17.61 8.70
CA ALA A 135 4.95 -16.34 9.30
C ALA A 135 5.75 -15.16 8.73
N ALA A 136 7.08 -15.30 8.66
CA ALA A 136 7.94 -14.30 8.03
C ALA A 136 7.57 -14.06 6.56
N GLY A 137 7.29 -15.12 5.80
CA GLY A 137 6.81 -15.04 4.42
C GLY A 137 5.48 -14.28 4.32
N SER A 138 4.50 -14.64 5.14
CA SER A 138 3.19 -13.98 5.21
C SER A 138 3.32 -12.48 5.51
N MET A 139 4.14 -12.12 6.49
CA MET A 139 4.37 -10.72 6.85
C MET A 139 5.13 -9.93 5.77
N ARG A 140 6.09 -10.56 5.08
CA ARG A 140 6.78 -9.93 3.94
C ARG A 140 5.80 -9.60 2.81
N LEU A 141 4.91 -10.54 2.46
CA LEU A 141 3.88 -10.33 1.45
C LEU A 141 2.89 -9.24 1.88
N ALA A 142 2.47 -9.25 3.15
CA ALA A 142 1.62 -8.21 3.71
C ALA A 142 2.27 -6.81 3.62
N ALA A 143 3.54 -6.70 4.00
CA ALA A 143 4.29 -5.45 3.95
C ALA A 143 4.50 -4.96 2.51
N ALA A 144 4.77 -5.87 1.56
CA ALA A 144 4.88 -5.53 0.14
C ALA A 144 3.56 -4.99 -0.42
N ALA A 145 2.44 -5.66 -0.12
CA ALA A 145 1.11 -5.20 -0.53
C ALA A 145 0.76 -3.84 0.08
N ALA A 146 1.08 -3.63 1.36
CA ALA A 146 0.84 -2.35 2.03
C ALA A 146 1.64 -1.20 1.40
N ARG A 147 2.91 -1.44 1.01
CA ARG A 147 3.73 -0.45 0.29
C ARG A 147 3.14 -0.11 -1.09
N ALA A 148 2.79 -1.13 -1.87
CA ALA A 148 2.19 -0.91 -3.19
C ALA A 148 0.89 -0.09 -3.12
N GLU A 149 0.05 -0.37 -2.11
CA GLU A 149 -1.19 0.37 -1.88
C GLU A 149 -0.95 1.81 -1.41
N ALA A 150 0.05 2.04 -0.56
CA ALA A 150 0.46 3.38 -0.14
C ALA A 150 0.97 4.21 -1.34
N GLU A 151 1.78 3.62 -2.21
CA GLU A 151 2.26 4.27 -3.44
C GLU A 151 1.11 4.61 -4.39
N ARG A 152 0.14 3.72 -4.57
CA ARG A 152 -1.06 3.98 -5.38
C ARG A 152 -1.84 5.17 -4.83
N LYS A 153 -2.11 5.19 -3.52
CA LYS A 153 -2.81 6.29 -2.85
C LYS A 153 -2.05 7.61 -2.92
N ALA A 154 -0.72 7.59 -2.83
CA ALA A 154 0.09 8.79 -3.00
C ALA A 154 -0.07 9.38 -4.41
N LYS A 155 -0.02 8.54 -5.46
CA LYS A 155 -0.23 8.97 -6.85
C LYS A 155 -1.64 9.55 -7.06
N GLU A 156 -2.67 8.91 -6.52
CA GLU A 156 -4.05 9.42 -6.57
C GLU A 156 -4.20 10.76 -5.86
N ALA A 157 -3.59 10.91 -4.69
CA ALA A 157 -3.62 12.16 -3.95
C ALA A 157 -2.94 13.31 -4.71
N VAL A 158 -1.82 13.06 -5.40
CA VAL A 158 -1.15 14.07 -6.24
C VAL A 158 -2.06 14.52 -7.39
N VAL A 159 -2.69 13.58 -8.10
CA VAL A 159 -3.62 13.90 -9.19
C VAL A 159 -4.83 14.68 -8.67
N ALA A 160 -5.39 14.28 -7.53
CA ALA A 160 -6.51 14.98 -6.90
C ALA A 160 -6.13 16.42 -6.51
N ARG A 161 -4.95 16.62 -5.91
CA ARG A 161 -4.43 17.96 -5.58
C ARG A 161 -4.23 18.81 -6.84
N LYS A 162 -3.66 18.25 -7.90
CA LYS A 162 -3.49 18.95 -9.18
C LYS A 162 -4.84 19.43 -9.73
N ARG A 163 -5.83 18.54 -9.80
CA ARG A 163 -7.20 18.89 -10.24
C ARG A 163 -7.84 19.97 -9.37
N ALA A 164 -7.68 19.88 -8.05
CA ALA A 164 -8.20 20.89 -7.14
C ALA A 164 -7.57 22.27 -7.38
N ARG A 165 -6.25 22.33 -7.60
CA ARG A 165 -5.55 23.59 -7.96
C ARG A 165 -6.08 24.16 -9.27
N GLU A 166 -6.21 23.33 -10.32
CA GLU A 166 -6.76 23.76 -11.61
C GLU A 166 -8.19 24.30 -11.49
N MET A 167 -9.03 23.70 -10.63
CA MET A 167 -10.38 24.19 -10.37
C MET A 167 -10.39 25.54 -9.65
N VAL A 168 -9.51 25.72 -8.67
CA VAL A 168 -9.37 27.00 -7.95
C VAL A 168 -8.86 28.10 -8.88
N GLU A 169 -7.88 27.80 -9.73
CA GLU A 169 -7.37 28.73 -10.74
C GLU A 169 -8.47 29.18 -11.70
N ARG A 170 -9.30 28.23 -12.19
CA ARG A 170 -10.47 28.57 -13.03
C ARG A 170 -11.49 29.42 -12.30
N ALA A 171 -11.78 29.13 -11.03
CA ALA A 171 -12.72 29.90 -10.24
C ALA A 171 -12.26 31.35 -10.02
N ILE A 172 -10.95 31.57 -9.83
CA ILE A 172 -10.37 32.92 -9.71
C ILE A 172 -10.56 33.70 -11.03
N VAL A 173 -10.30 33.07 -12.18
CA VAL A 173 -10.49 33.73 -13.50
C VAL A 173 -11.96 34.12 -13.70
N VAL A 174 -12.90 33.23 -13.37
CA VAL A 174 -14.34 33.53 -13.46
C VAL A 174 -14.71 34.70 -12.56
N ALA A 175 -14.27 34.69 -11.29
CA ALA A 175 -14.56 35.77 -10.34
C ALA A 175 -14.01 37.13 -10.78
N ILE A 176 -12.81 37.17 -11.40
CA ILE A 176 -12.26 38.40 -11.97
C ILE A 176 -13.14 38.88 -13.14
N SER A 177 -13.51 37.98 -14.06
CA SER A 177 -14.34 38.31 -15.22
C SER A 177 -15.75 38.78 -14.85
N GLU A 178 -16.34 38.23 -13.79
CA GLU A 178 -17.65 38.66 -13.29
C GLU A 178 -17.57 40.07 -12.71
N ARG A 179 -16.53 40.36 -11.92
CA ARG A 179 -16.29 41.70 -11.37
C ARG A 179 -16.06 42.75 -12.46
N GLU A 180 -15.39 42.39 -13.56
CA GLU A 180 -15.23 43.28 -14.71
C GLU A 180 -16.56 43.58 -15.40
N ARG A 181 -17.39 42.56 -15.64
CA ARG A 181 -18.75 42.72 -16.18
C ARG A 181 -19.66 43.56 -15.28
N GLU A 182 -19.56 43.42 -13.96
CA GLU A 182 -20.30 44.26 -13.01
C GLU A 182 -19.88 45.72 -13.11
N ARG A 183 -18.57 46.00 -13.21
CA ARG A 183 -18.04 47.36 -13.39
C ARG A 183 -18.47 47.98 -14.72
N GLU A 184 -18.57 47.20 -15.79
CA GLU A 184 -19.08 47.67 -17.09
C GLU A 184 -20.57 48.05 -16.98
N LYS A 185 -21.39 47.18 -16.39
CA LYS A 185 -22.82 47.46 -16.14
C LYS A 185 -23.02 48.69 -15.25
N GLU A 186 -22.19 48.87 -14.23
CA GLU A 186 -22.24 50.07 -13.36
C GLU A 186 -21.92 51.34 -14.13
N LYS A 187 -20.92 51.31 -15.02
CA LYS A 187 -20.58 52.45 -15.89
C LYS A 187 -21.72 52.78 -16.86
N GLU A 188 -22.31 51.77 -17.50
CA GLU A 188 -23.45 51.94 -18.42
C GLU A 188 -24.68 52.51 -17.71
N MET A 189 -25.00 52.00 -16.50
CA MET A 189 -26.07 52.54 -15.67
C MET A 189 -25.81 54.00 -15.25
N ARG A 190 -24.55 54.34 -14.93
CA ARG A 190 -24.16 55.71 -14.57
C ARG A 190 -24.25 56.65 -15.77
N GLU A 191 -23.86 56.21 -16.95
CA GLU A 191 -23.93 56.99 -18.20
C GLU A 191 -25.39 57.25 -18.60
N SER A 192 -26.25 56.23 -18.58
CA SER A 192 -27.69 56.39 -18.84
C SER A 192 -28.37 57.33 -17.83
N LEU A 193 -28.02 57.25 -16.53
CA LEU A 193 -28.47 58.22 -15.53
C LEU A 193 -28.01 59.66 -15.82
N ALA A 194 -26.78 59.85 -16.31
CA ALA A 194 -26.27 61.17 -16.66
C ALA A 194 -27.01 61.80 -17.85
N VAL A 195 -27.38 60.99 -18.86
CA VAL A 195 -28.19 61.45 -20.00
C VAL A 195 -29.59 61.90 -19.54
N MET A 196 -30.25 61.15 -18.65
CA MET A 196 -31.59 61.51 -18.15
C MET A 196 -31.61 62.83 -17.34
N VAL A 197 -30.54 63.15 -16.60
CA VAL A 197 -30.44 64.39 -15.83
C VAL A 197 -30.24 65.62 -16.72
N ALA A 198 -29.58 65.46 -17.88
CA ALA A 198 -29.33 66.55 -18.81
C ALA A 198 -30.60 67.01 -19.56
N GLU A 199 -31.63 66.17 -19.67
CA GLU A 199 -32.85 66.46 -20.43
C GLU A 199 -33.99 67.12 -19.63
N GLN A 200 -33.82 67.44 -18.34
CA GLN A 200 -34.87 68.15 -17.58
C GLN A 200 -34.97 69.63 -18.01
N PRO A 201 -36.06 70.06 -18.68
CA PRO A 201 -36.23 71.45 -19.06
C PRO A 201 -36.59 72.29 -17.83
N LYS A 202 -35.84 73.39 -17.63
CA LYS A 202 -36.04 74.39 -16.58
C LYS A 202 -37.51 74.88 -16.53
N LYS A 203 -38.34 74.30 -15.65
CA LYS A 203 -39.61 74.90 -15.25
C LYS A 203 -39.48 75.53 -13.86
N LYS A 204 -39.87 76.80 -13.86
CA LYS A 204 -39.84 77.83 -12.82
C LYS A 204 -40.30 77.34 -11.43
N GLN A 205 -39.50 77.66 -10.41
CA GLN A 205 -39.82 77.57 -8.99
C GLN A 205 -41.08 78.37 -8.63
N GLN A 206 -41.97 77.78 -7.84
CA GLN A 206 -42.82 78.52 -6.90
C GLN A 206 -42.55 77.98 -5.48
N LEU A 207 -42.16 78.90 -4.61
CA LEU A 207 -41.98 78.70 -3.18
C LEU A 207 -43.35 78.50 -2.49
N ALA A 208 -43.44 77.52 -1.60
CA ALA A 208 -44.31 77.60 -0.44
C ALA A 208 -43.64 76.89 0.74
N ALA A 209 -43.35 77.68 1.78
CA ALA A 209 -42.90 77.20 3.07
C ALA A 209 -44.04 76.46 3.78
N THR A 210 -43.76 75.32 4.43
CA THR A 210 -44.65 74.79 5.46
C THR A 210 -43.84 74.18 6.60
N THR A 211 -43.97 74.91 7.70
CA THR A 211 -43.73 74.71 9.12
C THR A 211 -43.66 73.28 9.67
N VAL A 212 -42.76 73.17 10.64
CA VAL A 212 -42.40 72.04 11.51
C VAL A 212 -43.50 71.75 12.54
N VAL A 213 -43.76 70.47 12.82
CA VAL A 213 -44.29 70.01 14.12
C VAL A 213 -43.55 68.73 14.55
N PRO A 214 -43.03 68.65 15.78
CA PRO A 214 -42.44 67.44 16.33
C PRO A 214 -43.48 66.66 17.14
N LEU A 215 -43.52 65.33 17.02
CA LEU A 215 -44.13 64.49 18.04
C LEU A 215 -43.45 63.13 18.17
N SER A 216 -42.90 62.95 19.36
CA SER A 216 -42.38 61.77 20.04
C SER A 216 -43.30 60.55 19.99
N ALA A 217 -42.71 59.35 19.98
CA ALA A 217 -43.06 58.28 20.93
C ALA A 217 -42.10 57.07 20.85
N ALA A 218 -41.92 56.49 22.03
CA ALA A 218 -41.14 55.34 22.46
C ALA A 218 -41.30 54.05 21.65
N GLY A 219 -40.27 53.19 21.74
CA GLY A 219 -40.32 51.76 21.44
C GLY A 219 -39.02 51.07 21.87
N GLU A 220 -39.11 50.27 22.94
CA GLU A 220 -38.06 49.44 23.52
C GLU A 220 -37.38 48.48 22.52
N ALA A 221 -36.05 48.32 22.63
CA ALA A 221 -35.38 47.09 22.26
C ALA A 221 -34.06 46.92 23.04
N THR A 222 -34.10 45.91 23.90
CA THR A 222 -33.07 45.15 24.61
C THR A 222 -31.62 45.26 24.07
N PRO A 223 -30.60 45.39 24.94
CA PRO A 223 -29.20 45.26 24.54
C PRO A 223 -28.85 43.79 24.25
N THR A 224 -28.91 43.40 22.98
CA THR A 224 -28.26 42.16 22.52
C THR A 224 -26.74 42.30 22.67
N PRO A 225 -26.04 41.30 23.23
CA PRO A 225 -24.60 41.34 23.41
C PRO A 225 -23.90 41.37 22.05
N THR A 226 -23.18 42.46 21.79
CA THR A 226 -22.16 42.52 20.73
C THR A 226 -21.30 41.26 20.80
N PRO A 227 -21.24 40.42 19.74
CA PRO A 227 -20.24 39.39 19.69
C PRO A 227 -18.91 40.11 19.72
N ALA A 228 -18.14 39.86 20.78
CA ALA A 228 -16.77 40.30 20.92
C ALA A 228 -16.11 40.22 19.54
N ARG A 229 -15.65 41.37 19.05
CA ARG A 229 -14.89 41.51 17.81
C ARG A 229 -13.56 40.80 18.04
N LYS A 230 -13.62 39.48 18.11
CA LYS A 230 -12.48 38.59 18.29
C LYS A 230 -11.52 38.93 17.18
N ASN A 231 -10.28 39.16 17.56
CA ASN A 231 -9.19 39.55 16.71
C ASN A 231 -8.94 38.49 15.61
N TRP A 232 -9.74 38.53 14.54
CA TRP A 232 -9.64 37.63 13.38
C TRP A 232 -8.30 37.78 12.66
N ARG A 233 -7.62 38.92 12.80
CA ARG A 233 -6.26 39.12 12.27
C ARG A 233 -5.26 38.14 12.87
N GLY A 234 -5.36 37.84 14.16
CA GLY A 234 -4.48 36.85 14.81
C GLY A 234 -4.78 35.41 14.39
N HIS A 235 -6.07 35.06 14.24
CA HIS A 235 -6.45 33.71 13.83
C HIS A 235 -6.10 33.42 12.37
N HIS A 236 -6.28 34.40 11.48
CA HIS A 236 -5.91 34.27 10.07
C HIS A 236 -4.39 34.19 9.89
N HIS A 237 -3.61 34.95 10.66
CA HIS A 237 -2.15 34.85 10.64
C HIS A 237 -1.66 33.47 11.10
N ARG A 238 -2.28 32.90 12.16
CA ARG A 238 -1.93 31.59 12.69
C ARG A 238 -2.32 30.44 11.75
N GLU A 239 -3.40 30.60 10.99
CA GLU A 239 -3.81 29.66 9.94
C GLU A 239 -2.88 29.75 8.72
N VAL A 240 -2.48 30.95 8.31
CA VAL A 240 -1.51 31.17 7.23
C VAL A 240 -0.14 30.59 7.58
N GLU A 241 0.34 30.76 8.82
CA GLU A 241 1.59 30.12 9.29
C GLU A 241 1.52 28.59 9.31
N LYS A 242 0.38 28.02 9.73
CA LYS A 242 0.16 26.57 9.65
C LYS A 242 0.18 26.08 8.21
N TRP A 243 -0.42 26.84 7.29
CA TRP A 243 -0.44 26.51 5.88
C TRP A 243 0.95 26.59 5.23
N MET A 244 1.74 27.60 5.59
CA MET A 244 3.13 27.75 5.15
C MET A 244 4.01 26.59 5.64
N ARG A 245 3.90 26.18 6.91
CA ARG A 245 4.64 25.00 7.43
C ARG A 245 4.25 23.70 6.73
N PHE A 246 2.97 23.52 6.39
CA PHE A 246 2.53 22.35 5.62
C PHE A 246 3.09 22.34 4.19
N HIS A 247 3.24 23.52 3.57
CA HIS A 247 3.83 23.64 2.24
C HIS A 247 5.36 23.44 2.27
N GLU A 248 6.02 23.91 3.33
CA GLU A 248 7.46 23.75 3.56
C GLU A 248 7.84 22.28 3.83
N MET A 249 7.03 21.55 4.61
CA MET A 249 7.20 20.10 4.77
C MET A 249 6.96 19.34 3.45
N GLY A 250 6.02 19.80 2.62
CA GLY A 250 5.80 19.22 1.29
C GLY A 250 7.02 19.39 0.37
N ALA A 251 7.63 20.57 0.37
CA ALA A 251 8.83 20.86 -0.42
C ALA A 251 10.04 20.03 0.02
N GLN A 252 10.22 19.82 1.33
CA GLN A 252 11.29 18.95 1.84
C GLN A 252 11.15 17.49 1.39
N VAL A 253 9.93 16.96 1.33
CA VAL A 253 9.68 15.58 0.86
C VAL A 253 9.95 15.44 -0.64
N ASP A 254 9.61 16.45 -1.44
CA ASP A 254 9.89 16.45 -2.88
C ASP A 254 11.41 16.55 -3.18
N ASP A 255 12.17 17.30 -2.38
CA ASP A 255 13.64 17.37 -2.51
C ASP A 255 14.33 16.09 -2.03
N GLU A 256 13.85 15.46 -0.95
CA GLU A 256 14.38 14.18 -0.46
C GLU A 256 14.11 13.03 -1.46
N MET A 257 12.92 13.04 -2.09
CA MET A 257 12.55 12.06 -3.11
C MET A 257 13.34 12.24 -4.42
N LYS A 258 13.65 13.48 -4.81
CA LYS A 258 14.58 13.78 -5.92
C LYS A 258 16.02 13.38 -5.60
N SER A 259 16.48 13.63 -4.37
CA SER A 259 17.82 13.26 -3.91
C SER A 259 18.00 11.72 -3.89
N SER A 260 17.00 11.00 -3.38
CA SER A 260 17.00 9.52 -3.34
C SER A 260 17.03 8.88 -4.74
N ASN A 261 16.35 9.48 -5.72
CA ASN A 261 16.41 9.03 -7.12
C ASN A 261 17.76 9.35 -7.78
N LYS A 262 18.40 10.47 -7.43
CA LYS A 262 19.73 10.82 -7.96
C LYS A 262 20.82 9.87 -7.47
N VAL A 263 20.78 9.45 -6.20
CA VAL A 263 21.73 8.46 -5.64
C VAL A 263 21.59 7.08 -6.29
N ARG A 264 20.38 6.68 -6.70
CA ARG A 264 20.17 5.42 -7.43
C ARG A 264 20.77 5.44 -8.84
N ASN A 265 20.63 6.54 -9.58
CA ASN A 265 21.20 6.66 -10.92
C ASN A 265 22.74 6.71 -10.93
N VAL A 266 23.37 7.39 -9.95
CA VAL A 266 24.84 7.44 -9.87
C VAL A 266 25.45 6.06 -9.56
N LYS A 267 24.74 5.23 -8.77
CA LYS A 267 25.21 3.89 -8.43
C LYS A 267 25.12 2.89 -9.59
N GLU A 268 24.29 3.14 -10.59
CA GLU A 268 24.24 2.34 -11.82
C GLU A 268 25.33 2.75 -12.83
N GLU A 269 25.68 4.04 -12.93
CA GLU A 269 26.79 4.47 -13.80
C GLU A 269 28.17 4.03 -13.30
N GLU A 270 28.39 3.93 -11.99
CA GLU A 270 29.71 3.52 -11.44
C GLU A 270 30.00 2.01 -11.62
N LYS A 271 28.97 1.18 -11.88
CA LYS A 271 29.14 -0.24 -12.18
C LYS A 271 29.48 -0.54 -13.65
N GLY A 272 29.39 0.46 -14.54
CA GLY A 272 29.69 0.29 -15.97
C GLY A 272 31.17 0.48 -16.38
N LYS A 273 32.08 0.84 -15.45
CA LYS A 273 33.43 1.32 -15.81
C LYS A 273 34.63 0.63 -15.14
N LYS A 274 34.47 -0.56 -14.55
CA LYS A 274 35.61 -1.37 -14.05
C LYS A 274 35.66 -2.73 -14.71
N GLY A 275 36.39 -2.81 -15.82
CA GLY A 275 36.61 -4.07 -16.52
C GLY A 275 37.72 -4.00 -17.57
N THR A 276 38.94 -3.56 -17.20
CA THR A 276 40.17 -3.89 -17.95
C THR A 276 41.43 -3.66 -17.09
N GLY A 277 42.29 -4.68 -17.01
CA GLY A 277 43.67 -4.64 -16.46
C GLY A 277 43.72 -4.94 -14.96
N SER A 278 44.62 -5.76 -14.41
CA SER A 278 45.86 -6.41 -14.85
C SER A 278 46.24 -7.38 -13.71
N GLY A 279 46.55 -8.65 -13.96
CA GLY A 279 47.93 -9.13 -13.99
C GLY A 279 48.63 -9.16 -12.61
N SER A 280 48.80 -10.35 -12.00
CA SER A 280 50.08 -10.79 -11.39
C SER A 280 50.03 -12.17 -10.73
N GLN A 281 50.90 -13.03 -11.27
CA GLN A 281 51.80 -14.00 -10.62
C GLN A 281 51.26 -15.00 -9.61
N VAL A 282 50.99 -16.21 -10.11
CA VAL A 282 50.99 -17.45 -9.33
C VAL A 282 52.41 -18.04 -9.34
N LYS A 283 52.96 -18.21 -8.13
CA LYS A 283 54.27 -18.79 -7.86
C LYS A 283 54.20 -20.31 -8.00
N LYS A 284 55.09 -20.82 -8.84
CA LYS A 284 55.35 -22.23 -9.19
C LYS A 284 55.82 -23.04 -7.97
N ILE A 285 55.19 -24.19 -7.71
CA ILE A 285 55.78 -25.30 -6.94
C ILE A 285 55.51 -26.57 -7.74
N GLU A 286 56.58 -27.31 -8.03
CA GLU A 286 56.62 -28.51 -8.86
C GLU A 286 56.32 -29.77 -8.04
N ALA A 287 55.59 -30.73 -8.62
CA ALA A 287 55.87 -32.17 -8.50
C ALA A 287 54.98 -33.00 -9.47
N GLY A 288 55.66 -33.62 -10.44
CA GLY A 288 55.46 -34.92 -11.09
C GLY A 288 54.08 -35.59 -11.23
N GLY A 289 53.79 -36.06 -12.45
CA GLY A 289 52.84 -37.16 -12.69
C GLY A 289 52.29 -37.20 -14.11
N SER A 290 52.90 -38.01 -14.98
CA SER A 290 52.53 -38.31 -16.36
C SER A 290 51.19 -39.05 -16.47
N GLU A 291 50.34 -38.72 -17.47
CA GLU A 291 49.88 -39.62 -18.55
C GLU A 291 48.72 -39.01 -19.38
N LYS A 292 48.45 -39.60 -20.54
CA LYS A 292 48.08 -38.97 -21.82
C LYS A 292 46.58 -39.03 -22.18
N GLY A 293 46.11 -37.97 -22.87
CA GLY A 293 45.17 -38.02 -24.02
C GLY A 293 43.67 -37.75 -23.77
N PRO A 294 42.85 -37.49 -24.81
CA PRO A 294 43.10 -36.72 -26.05
C PRO A 294 42.18 -35.48 -26.21
N LYS A 295 42.61 -34.58 -27.10
CA LYS A 295 41.98 -33.32 -27.53
C LYS A 295 40.63 -33.52 -28.25
N LEU A 296 39.68 -32.62 -27.98
CA LEU A 296 38.54 -32.30 -28.87
C LEU A 296 38.54 -30.78 -29.18
N PRO A 297 38.12 -30.36 -30.39
CA PRO A 297 38.20 -28.98 -30.88
C PRO A 297 37.03 -28.11 -30.43
N PRO A 298 37.17 -26.76 -30.48
CA PRO A 298 36.10 -25.82 -30.14
C PRO A 298 35.17 -25.60 -31.34
N SER A 299 33.86 -25.69 -31.12
CA SER A 299 32.85 -25.25 -32.07
C SER A 299 32.41 -23.82 -31.73
N ILE A 300 32.85 -22.89 -32.56
CA ILE A 300 32.31 -21.53 -32.68
C ILE A 300 31.06 -21.64 -33.54
N GLN A 301 29.89 -21.21 -33.04
CA GLN A 301 28.84 -20.65 -33.90
C GLN A 301 28.13 -19.51 -33.17
N ASP A 302 28.24 -18.35 -33.81
CA ASP A 302 27.51 -17.12 -33.58
C ASP A 302 26.05 -17.22 -34.02
N ALA A 303 25.29 -16.21 -33.57
CA ALA A 303 24.09 -15.65 -34.19
C ALA A 303 22.76 -16.39 -33.98
N SER A 304 21.82 -15.73 -33.29
CA SER A 304 20.81 -14.90 -33.97
C SER A 304 19.65 -14.58 -33.02
N SER A 305 19.45 -13.29 -32.83
CA SER A 305 18.21 -12.67 -32.36
C SER A 305 17.02 -13.06 -33.24
N SER A 306 15.89 -13.40 -32.62
CA SER A 306 14.58 -13.06 -33.19
C SER A 306 13.59 -12.85 -32.05
N GLY A 307 13.21 -11.59 -31.86
CA GLY A 307 12.06 -11.24 -31.06
C GLY A 307 10.80 -11.45 -31.90
N THR A 308 9.77 -12.04 -31.31
CA THR A 308 8.40 -11.87 -31.79
C THR A 308 7.46 -11.66 -30.61
N ASN A 309 6.80 -10.51 -30.64
CA ASN A 309 5.72 -10.10 -29.76
C ASN A 309 4.51 -11.03 -29.95
N SER A 310 4.07 -11.69 -28.89
CA SER A 310 2.75 -12.32 -28.87
C SER A 310 1.75 -11.39 -28.18
N ARG A 311 1.04 -10.65 -29.02
CA ARG A 311 -0.12 -9.82 -28.72
C ARG A 311 -1.31 -10.74 -28.47
N VAL A 312 -1.62 -11.05 -27.21
CA VAL A 312 -2.82 -11.81 -26.84
C VAL A 312 -4.01 -10.86 -26.83
N ILE A 313 -4.92 -11.06 -27.78
CA ILE A 313 -6.26 -10.48 -27.81
C ILE A 313 -7.13 -11.35 -26.90
N LEU A 314 -7.63 -10.79 -25.79
CA LEU A 314 -8.72 -11.38 -25.01
C LEU A 314 -10.01 -10.66 -25.39
N THR A 315 -10.78 -11.27 -26.28
CA THR A 315 -12.19 -10.95 -26.50
C THR A 315 -13.03 -11.46 -25.33
N GLY A 316 -13.87 -10.59 -24.81
CA GLY A 316 -14.77 -10.86 -23.69
C GLY A 316 -15.83 -11.92 -23.99
N SER A 317 -16.29 -12.58 -22.95
CA SER A 317 -17.47 -13.43 -22.95
C SER A 317 -18.39 -12.93 -21.83
N THR A 318 -19.50 -12.32 -22.23
CA THR A 318 -20.63 -11.98 -21.36
C THR A 318 -21.47 -13.23 -21.15
N THR A 319 -21.50 -13.74 -19.92
CA THR A 319 -22.40 -14.83 -19.54
C THR A 319 -23.67 -14.24 -18.94
N THR A 320 -24.76 -14.30 -19.70
CA THR A 320 -26.13 -14.12 -19.22
C THR A 320 -26.56 -15.40 -18.50
N ALA A 321 -26.81 -15.34 -17.18
CA ALA A 321 -27.46 -16.41 -16.45
C ALA A 321 -28.94 -16.06 -16.26
N SER A 322 -29.78 -16.86 -16.91
CA SER A 322 -31.24 -16.85 -16.83
C SER A 322 -31.69 -17.39 -15.47
N LEU A 323 -32.72 -16.74 -14.92
CA LEU A 323 -33.56 -17.30 -13.87
C LEU A 323 -34.25 -18.56 -14.37
N HIS A 324 -34.36 -19.57 -13.51
CA HIS A 324 -35.47 -20.52 -13.54
C HIS A 324 -35.95 -20.78 -12.11
N SER A 325 -37.28 -20.87 -12.04
CA SER A 325 -38.18 -21.03 -10.90
C SER A 325 -37.98 -22.32 -10.12
#